data_AF-A0A1L6FET8-F1
#
_entry.id   AF-A0A1L6FET8-F1
#
_cell.length_a   1.000
_cell.length_b   1.000
_cell.length_c   1.000
_cell.angle_alpha   90.00
_cell.angle_beta   90.00
_cell.angle_gamma   90.00
#
_symmetry.space_group_name_H-M   'P 1'
#
loop_
_entity.id
_entity.type
_entity.pdbx_description
1 polymer ?
#
loop_
_entity_poly.entity_id
_entity_poly.type
_entity_poly.pdbx_seq_one_letter_code
_entity_poly.pdbx_strand_id
1 'polypeptide(L)'
;MIGSFKVDDPRLPPEVEALLTPQEKAEFEEWKRAQQQAVAREKLAAVLDTLDGVMTRSCMALDIGAGTVEDPARIWDLIDALERSMTRAGHERPPRPRGRPVYTVVYTEDDFSALDTLPDFIPPEKKKAPQSGA
;
A
#
# COMPACT_ATOMS: atom_id res chain seq x y z
N MET A 1 3.21 -37.81 -0.14
CA MET A 1 3.71 -36.46 -0.42
C MET A 1 2.48 -35.58 -0.51
N ILE A 2 2.09 -34.95 0.60
CA ILE A 2 0.87 -34.12 0.65
C ILE A 2 1.21 -32.81 -0.09
N GLY A 3 0.40 -32.47 -1.09
CA GLY A 3 0.65 -31.40 -2.06
C GLY A 3 0.98 -30.06 -1.42
N SER A 4 1.79 -29.28 -2.14
CA SER A 4 2.17 -27.92 -1.77
C SER A 4 0.93 -27.04 -1.64
N PHE A 5 0.49 -26.80 -0.41
CA PHE A 5 -0.59 -25.88 -0.09
C PHE A 5 -0.02 -24.45 -0.14
N LYS A 6 -0.32 -23.71 -1.20
CA LYS A 6 -0.03 -22.28 -1.25
C LYS A 6 -1.14 -21.55 -0.49
N VAL A 7 -0.77 -20.86 0.60
CA VAL A 7 -1.68 -20.06 1.42
C VAL A 7 -2.45 -19.02 0.58
N ASP A 8 -1.84 -18.56 -0.53
CA ASP A 8 -2.43 -17.59 -1.44
C ASP A 8 -3.29 -18.19 -2.57
N ASP A 9 -3.30 -19.52 -2.75
CA ASP A 9 -4.11 -20.15 -3.81
C ASP A 9 -5.58 -20.20 -3.38
N PRO A 10 -6.51 -19.59 -4.14
CA PRO A 10 -7.92 -19.53 -3.79
C PRO A 10 -8.62 -20.90 -3.82
N ARG A 11 -8.03 -21.96 -4.39
CA ARG A 11 -8.71 -23.26 -4.52
C ARG A 11 -8.14 -24.31 -3.58
N LEU A 12 -9.02 -25.19 -3.09
CA LEU A 12 -8.58 -26.43 -2.45
C LEU A 12 -7.92 -27.31 -3.52
N PRO A 13 -6.78 -27.96 -3.24
CA PRO A 13 -6.27 -29.00 -4.10
C PRO A 13 -7.36 -30.06 -4.33
N PRO A 14 -7.54 -30.55 -5.57
CA PRO A 14 -8.64 -31.47 -5.91
C PRO A 14 -8.61 -32.76 -5.07
N GLU A 15 -7.42 -33.19 -4.65
CA GLU A 15 -7.21 -34.32 -3.74
C GLU A 15 -7.83 -34.09 -2.36
N VAL A 16 -7.78 -32.86 -1.84
CA VAL A 16 -8.35 -32.47 -0.54
C VAL A 16 -9.85 -32.21 -0.68
N GLU A 17 -10.25 -31.58 -1.78
CA GLU A 17 -11.66 -31.33 -2.08
C GLU A 17 -12.48 -32.62 -2.21
N ALA A 18 -11.88 -33.70 -2.71
CA ALA A 18 -12.54 -35.01 -2.81
C ALA A 18 -12.75 -35.69 -1.44
N LEU A 19 -11.99 -35.29 -0.41
CA LEU A 19 -12.03 -35.88 0.94
C LEU A 19 -12.97 -35.14 1.89
N LEU A 20 -13.31 -33.88 1.58
CA LEU A 20 -14.14 -33.03 2.43
C LEU A 20 -15.63 -33.25 2.15
N THR A 21 -16.40 -33.32 3.24
CA THR A 21 -17.86 -33.25 3.19
C THR A 21 -18.32 -31.87 2.71
N PRO A 22 -19.56 -31.73 2.19
CA PRO A 22 -20.11 -30.43 1.80
C PRO A 22 -20.11 -29.40 2.94
N GLN A 23 -20.28 -29.84 4.18
CA GLN A 23 -20.21 -28.98 5.36
C GLN A 23 -18.80 -28.44 5.58
N GLU A 24 -17.79 -29.31 5.59
CA GLU A 24 -16.39 -28.90 5.79
C GLU A 24 -15.89 -27.97 4.67
N LYS A 25 -16.40 -28.13 3.44
CA LYS A 25 -16.13 -27.18 2.35
C LYS A 25 -16.72 -25.79 2.63
N ALA A 26 -17.94 -25.72 3.16
CA ALA A 26 -18.57 -24.45 3.51
C ALA A 26 -17.80 -23.75 4.65
N GLU A 27 -17.41 -24.50 5.68
CA GLU A 27 -16.60 -24.00 6.80
C GLU A 27 -15.22 -23.50 6.31
N PHE A 28 -14.59 -24.20 5.38
CA PHE A 28 -13.32 -23.77 4.78
C PHE A 28 -13.46 -22.46 4.00
N GLU A 29 -14.51 -22.32 3.19
CA GLU A 29 -14.78 -21.09 2.43
C GLU A 29 -15.03 -19.89 3.35
N GLU A 30 -15.75 -20.09 4.46
CA GLU A 30 -15.97 -19.06 5.47
C GLU A 30 -14.67 -18.66 6.18
N TRP A 31 -13.90 -19.66 6.63
CA TRP A 31 -12.59 -19.44 7.22
C TRP A 31 -11.65 -18.68 6.28
N LYS A 32 -11.64 -19.05 5.00
CA LYS A 32 -10.79 -18.42 3.99
C LYS A 32 -11.17 -16.97 3.74
N ARG A 33 -12.47 -16.66 3.68
CA ARG A 33 -12.95 -15.27 3.60
C ARG A 33 -12.51 -14.46 4.82
N ALA A 34 -12.65 -15.03 6.02
CA ALA A 34 -12.21 -14.37 7.25
C ALA A 34 -10.68 -14.11 7.24
N GLN A 35 -9.90 -15.09 6.79
CA GLN A 35 -8.44 -14.97 6.68
C GLN A 35 -8.03 -13.90 5.66
N GLN A 36 -8.66 -13.88 4.49
CA GLN A 36 -8.40 -12.84 3.48
C GLN A 36 -8.74 -11.45 4.00
N GLN A 37 -9.84 -11.32 4.75
CA GLN A 37 -10.20 -10.05 5.39
C GLN A 37 -9.18 -9.64 6.46
N ALA A 38 -8.67 -10.58 7.26
CA ALA A 38 -7.65 -10.32 8.26
C ALA A 38 -6.34 -9.85 7.60
N VAL A 39 -5.87 -10.55 6.58
CA VAL A 39 -4.66 -10.17 5.81
C VAL A 39 -4.85 -8.82 5.12
N ALA A 40 -6.02 -8.55 4.55
CA ALA A 40 -6.30 -7.25 3.93
C ALA A 40 -6.24 -6.11 4.96
N ARG A 41 -6.78 -6.32 6.17
CA ARG A 41 -6.69 -5.34 7.26
C ARG A 41 -5.25 -5.10 7.70
N GLU A 42 -4.45 -6.16 7.84
CA GLU A 42 -3.04 -6.05 8.19
C GLU A 42 -2.26 -5.25 7.14
N LYS A 43 -2.45 -5.56 5.85
CA LYS A 43 -1.83 -4.81 4.74
C LYS A 43 -2.25 -3.34 4.74
N LEU A 44 -3.53 -3.04 4.97
CA LEU A 44 -4.02 -1.66 5.04
C LEU A 44 -3.46 -0.90 6.26
N ALA A 45 -3.27 -1.59 7.40
CA ALA A 45 -2.61 -0.99 8.56
C ALA A 45 -1.17 -0.60 8.24
N ALA A 46 -0.40 -1.50 7.61
CA ALA A 46 0.97 -1.22 7.18
C ALA A 46 1.06 -0.03 6.20
N VAL A 47 0.03 0.19 5.36
CA VAL A 47 -0.01 1.38 4.48
C VAL A 47 -0.09 2.67 5.29
N LEU A 48 -0.88 2.71 6.37
CA LEU A 48 -1.00 3.90 7.22
C LEU A 48 0.35 4.27 7.85
N ASP A 49 1.17 3.29 8.23
CA ASP A 49 2.51 3.52 8.79
C ASP A 49 3.45 4.21 7.79
N THR A 50 3.21 4.05 6.48
CA THR A 50 4.02 4.67 5.42
C THR A 50 3.49 6.02 4.92
N LEU A 51 2.28 6.41 5.32
CA LEU A 51 1.55 7.54 4.74
C LEU A 51 2.32 8.87 4.88
N ASP A 52 2.85 9.15 6.07
CA ASP A 52 3.61 10.37 6.34
C ASP A 52 4.83 10.50 5.41
N GLY A 53 5.62 9.43 5.30
CA GLY A 53 6.79 9.41 4.43
C GLY A 53 6.44 9.58 2.95
N VAL A 54 5.36 8.93 2.47
CA VAL A 54 4.91 9.09 1.08
C VAL A 54 4.46 10.52 0.80
N MET A 55 3.72 11.14 1.71
CA MET A 55 3.25 12.53 1.57
C MET A 55 4.43 13.51 1.57
N THR A 56 5.35 13.39 2.52
CA THR A 56 6.54 14.24 2.62
C THR A 56 7.39 14.17 1.35
N ARG A 57 7.68 12.97 0.85
CA ARG A 57 8.47 12.79 -0.37
C ARG A 57 7.74 13.24 -1.63
N SER A 58 6.41 13.14 -1.67
CA SER A 58 5.62 13.68 -2.78
C SER A 58 5.75 15.20 -2.85
N CYS A 59 5.71 15.89 -1.70
CA CYS A 59 5.98 17.33 -1.63
C CYS A 59 7.41 17.67 -2.09
N MET A 60 8.42 16.90 -1.65
CA MET A 60 9.82 17.06 -2.12
C MET A 60 9.92 17.04 -3.63
N ALA A 61 9.34 16.01 -4.26
CA ALA A 61 9.41 15.82 -5.69
C ALA A 61 8.79 16.99 -6.47
N LEU A 62 7.70 17.56 -5.96
CA LEU A 62 7.05 18.75 -6.52
C LEU A 62 7.91 20.01 -6.35
N ASP A 63 8.48 20.22 -5.17
CA ASP A 63 9.28 21.42 -4.87
C ASP A 63 10.55 21.50 -5.71
N ILE A 64 11.23 20.36 -5.94
CA ILE A 64 12.46 20.30 -6.75
C ILE A 64 12.19 20.09 -8.24
N GLY A 65 10.93 19.90 -8.64
CA GLY A 65 10.56 19.62 -10.03
C GLY A 65 11.10 18.29 -10.57
N ALA A 66 11.20 17.25 -9.73
CA ALA A 66 11.75 15.94 -10.11
C ALA A 66 10.88 15.13 -11.08
N GLY A 67 9.71 15.64 -11.47
CA GLY A 67 8.80 14.99 -12.41
C GLY A 67 7.51 15.76 -12.62
N THR A 68 6.56 15.13 -13.33
CA THR A 68 5.24 15.69 -13.61
C THR A 68 4.16 14.83 -12.97
N VAL A 69 3.15 15.47 -12.39
CA VAL A 69 1.93 14.80 -11.93
C VAL A 69 1.05 14.52 -13.14
N GLU A 70 0.79 13.24 -13.43
CA GLU A 70 -0.02 12.83 -14.59
C GLU A 70 -1.49 13.31 -14.49
N ASP A 71 -2.11 13.15 -13.32
CA ASP A 71 -3.50 13.57 -13.06
C ASP A 71 -3.61 14.36 -11.75
N PRO A 72 -3.38 15.68 -11.78
CA PRO A 72 -3.47 16.52 -10.59
C PRO A 72 -4.87 16.56 -9.97
N ALA A 73 -5.93 16.46 -10.79
CA ALA A 73 -7.30 16.50 -10.29
C ALA A 73 -7.61 15.28 -9.44
N ARG A 74 -7.17 14.10 -9.88
CA ARG A 74 -7.31 12.87 -9.12
C ARG A 74 -6.56 12.91 -7.78
N ILE A 75 -5.38 13.53 -7.73
CA ILE A 75 -4.63 13.69 -6.48
C ILE A 75 -5.42 14.53 -5.47
N TRP A 76 -6.00 15.65 -5.91
CA TRP A 76 -6.85 16.47 -5.03
C TRP A 76 -8.09 15.71 -4.54
N ASP A 77 -8.78 14.97 -5.41
CA ASP A 77 -9.92 14.13 -5.02
C ASP A 77 -9.54 13.09 -3.94
N LEU A 78 -8.34 12.52 -4.06
CA LEU A 78 -7.80 11.55 -3.09
C LEU A 78 -7.47 12.22 -1.76
N ILE A 79 -6.92 13.44 -1.76
CA ILE A 79 -6.68 14.22 -0.54
C ILE A 79 -8.00 14.52 0.19
N ASP A 80 -9.04 14.93 -0.55
CA ASP A 80 -10.37 15.19 0.03
C ASP A 80 -11.03 13.90 0.55
N ALA A 81 -10.83 12.77 -0.13
CA ALA A 81 -11.28 11.46 0.34
C ALA A 81 -10.54 11.03 1.63
N LEU A 82 -9.23 11.28 1.71
CA LEU A 82 -8.41 11.01 2.89
C LEU A 82 -8.85 11.87 4.07
N GLU A 83 -9.06 13.18 3.88
CA GLU A 83 -9.54 14.09 4.93
C GLU A 83 -10.88 13.64 5.51
N ARG A 84 -11.84 13.27 4.64
CA ARG A 84 -13.13 12.72 5.07
C ARG A 84 -12.99 11.41 5.84
N SER A 85 -12.04 10.57 5.45
CA SER A 85 -11.77 9.27 6.12
C SER A 85 -11.12 9.47 7.49
N MET A 86 -10.15 10.38 7.58
CA MET A 86 -9.51 10.77 8.85
C MET A 86 -10.54 11.34 9.83
N THR A 87 -11.39 12.26 9.36
CA THR A 87 -12.46 12.84 10.18
C THR A 87 -13.42 11.77 10.70
N ARG A 88 -13.81 10.82 9.84
CA ARG A 88 -14.68 9.70 10.23
C ARG A 88 -14.02 8.78 11.27
N ALA A 89 -12.69 8.66 11.22
CA ALA A 89 -11.91 7.92 12.20
C ALA A 89 -11.64 8.70 13.51
N GLY A 90 -12.13 9.95 13.63
CA GLY A 90 -11.92 10.80 14.80
C GLY A 90 -10.62 11.62 14.77
N HIS A 91 -9.89 11.60 13.65
CA HIS A 91 -8.69 12.41 13.44
C HIS A 91 -9.08 13.72 12.76
N GLU A 92 -9.65 14.66 13.52
CA GLU A 92 -10.03 15.96 12.98
C GLU A 92 -8.82 16.76 12.50
N ARG A 93 -9.02 17.55 11.44
CA ARG A 93 -7.99 18.44 10.91
C ARG A 93 -7.66 19.51 11.96
N PRO A 94 -6.38 19.67 12.36
CA PRO A 94 -6.00 20.71 13.28
C PRO A 94 -6.38 22.10 12.73
N PRO A 95 -6.85 23.01 13.59
CA PRO A 95 -7.14 24.37 13.18
C PRO A 95 -5.87 25.01 12.61
N ARG A 96 -5.97 25.59 11.41
CA ARG A 96 -4.82 26.29 10.83
C ARG A 96 -4.44 27.46 11.75
N PRO A 97 -3.16 27.59 12.14
CA PRO A 97 -2.71 28.77 12.87
C PRO A 97 -3.02 30.01 12.02
N ARG A 98 -3.62 31.02 12.65
CA ARG A 98 -3.90 32.30 11.98
C ARG A 98 -2.57 32.99 11.69
N GLY A 99 -2.33 33.35 10.44
CA GLY A 99 -1.12 34.05 10.01
C GLY A 99 -0.62 33.59 8.65
N ARG A 100 0.44 34.23 8.15
CA ARG A 100 1.12 33.81 6.93
C ARG A 100 1.84 32.48 7.21
N PRO A 101 1.66 31.44 6.40
CA PRO A 101 2.43 30.21 6.53
C PRO A 101 3.93 30.54 6.43
N VAL A 102 4.71 30.14 7.43
CA VAL A 102 6.18 30.12 7.37
C VAL A 102 6.57 28.66 7.24
N TYR A 103 6.51 28.13 6.03
CA TYR A 103 7.10 26.82 5.75
C TYR A 103 8.37 27.06 4.92
N THR A 104 9.50 27.24 5.59
CA THR A 104 10.75 26.74 5.03
C THR A 104 10.73 25.24 5.27
N VAL A 105 10.20 24.47 4.31
CA VAL A 105 10.32 23.01 4.38
C VAL A 105 11.79 22.70 4.16
N VAL A 106 12.48 22.27 5.22
CA VAL A 106 13.87 21.82 5.16
C VAL A 106 13.82 20.31 5.23
N TYR A 107 14.07 19.67 4.08
CA TYR A 107 14.22 18.22 4.01
C TYR A 107 15.55 17.81 4.65
N THR A 108 15.50 16.80 5.49
CA THR A 108 16.64 16.26 6.25
C THR A 108 17.27 15.07 5.53
N GLU A 109 18.50 14.68 5.90
CA GLU A 109 19.15 13.48 5.34
C GLU A 109 18.33 12.20 5.59
N ASP A 110 17.57 12.14 6.69
CA ASP A 110 16.67 11.03 7.01
C ASP A 110 15.50 10.91 6.02
N ASP A 111 15.01 12.02 5.47
CA ASP A 111 13.96 12.00 4.45
C ASP A 111 14.41 11.32 3.16
N PHE A 112 15.71 11.44 2.84
CA PHE A 112 16.34 10.79 1.69
C PHE A 112 16.69 9.33 1.96
N SER A 113 17.13 8.97 3.17
CA SER A 113 17.45 7.57 3.51
C SER A 113 16.20 6.68 3.51
N ALA A 114 15.03 7.25 3.81
CA ALA A 114 13.76 6.55 3.75
C ALA A 114 13.32 6.15 2.31
N LEU A 115 13.95 6.66 1.26
CA LEU A 115 13.68 6.26 -0.13
C LEU A 115 13.99 4.77 -0.39
N ASP A 116 14.96 4.19 0.34
CA ASP A 116 15.38 2.79 0.17
C ASP A 116 14.38 1.78 0.76
N THR A 117 13.40 2.25 1.54
CA THR A 117 12.39 1.41 2.22
C THR A 117 11.02 1.44 1.54
N LEU A 118 10.92 2.07 0.36
CA LEU A 118 9.70 2.07 -0.43
C LEU A 118 9.32 0.63 -0.83
N PRO A 119 8.03 0.25 -0.76
CA PRO A 119 7.58 -1.02 -1.32
C PRO A 119 7.92 -1.05 -2.83
N ASP A 120 8.91 -1.88 -3.18
CA ASP A 120 9.42 -2.18 -4.53
C ASP A 120 9.26 -1.06 -5.56
N PHE A 121 9.92 0.08 -5.35
CA PHE A 121 10.21 0.98 -6.46
C PHE A 121 11.40 0.41 -7.25
N ILE A 122 11.13 -0.48 -8.20
CA ILE A 122 12.14 -0.89 -9.20
C ILE A 122 12.26 0.28 -10.20
N PRO A 123 13.38 1.03 -10.21
CA PRO A 123 13.59 2.04 -11.22
C PRO A 123 13.61 1.36 -12.60
N PRO A 124 13.01 1.97 -13.65
CA PRO A 124 12.87 1.33 -14.97
C PRO A 124 14.21 0.88 -15.59
N GLU A 125 15.33 1.39 -15.10
CA GLU A 125 16.67 1.00 -15.55
C GLU A 125 17.10 -0.42 -15.13
N LYS A 126 16.45 -1.05 -14.14
CA LYS A 126 16.70 -2.46 -13.79
C LYS A 126 15.89 -3.46 -14.63
N LYS A 127 15.15 -3.01 -15.65
CA LYS A 127 14.44 -3.86 -16.64
C LYS A 127 15.16 -3.95 -18.00
N LYS A 128 16.47 -4.17 -18.00
CA LYS A 128 17.22 -4.73 -19.14
C LYS A 128 18.01 -5.93 -18.63
N ALA A 129 17.99 -7.14 -19.19
CA ALA A 129 17.23 -7.86 -20.20
C ALA A 129 17.55 -9.36 -19.90
N PRO A 130 16.77 -10.36 -20.37
CA PRO A 130 17.16 -11.76 -20.21
C PRO A 130 18.51 -12.01 -20.91
N GLN A 131 19.51 -12.51 -20.18
CA GLN A 131 20.68 -13.12 -20.82
C GLN A 131 20.23 -14.40 -21.51
N SER A 132 19.91 -14.27 -22.79
CA SER A 132 19.93 -15.35 -23.75
C SER A 132 21.37 -15.82 -23.95
N GLY A 133 21.64 -17.07 -23.57
CA GLY A 133 22.48 -18.05 -24.27
C GLY A 133 23.95 -17.72 -24.58
N ALA A 134 24.85 -18.53 -24.01
CA ALA A 134 25.71 -19.45 -24.78
C ALA A 134 26.04 -20.66 -23.89
#